data_AF-A0A0N9NHK3-F1
#
_entry.id   AF-A0A0N9NHK3-F1
#
_cell.length_a   1.000
_cell.length_b   1.000
_cell.length_c   1.000
_cell.angle_alpha   90.00
_cell.angle_beta   90.00
_cell.angle_gamma   90.00
#
_symmetry.space_group_name_H-M   'P 1'
#
loop_
_entity.id
_entity.type
_entity.pdbx_description
1 polymer ?
#
loop_
_entity_poly.entity_id
_entity_poly.type
_entity_poly.pdbx_seq_one_letter_code
_entity_poly.pdbx_strand_id
1 'polypeptide(L)'
;MTTTVEPAPSTPRIAVEPEVSRPLYPCECGNPDCEWREADIDNLIDGEGPWVTDRELRQVAQKVLALQEVCSFFHDHVSRSIEKFTPLSRRYTRPVALHAIREASNTWHGCPAEICGAAESA
;
A
#
# COMPACT_ATOMS: atom_id res chain seq x y z
N MET A 1 18.65 30.27 49.74
CA MET A 1 17.99 30.88 48.57
C MET A 1 17.52 29.73 47.70
N THR A 2 16.23 29.38 47.78
CA THR A 2 15.68 28.23 47.06
C THR A 2 14.69 28.76 46.04
N THR A 3 15.07 28.68 44.76
CA THR A 3 14.30 29.20 43.62
C THR A 3 13.08 28.33 43.38
N THR A 4 11.90 28.93 43.48
CA THR A 4 10.61 28.41 43.00
C THR A 4 10.65 28.29 41.48
N VAL A 5 10.38 27.09 40.95
CA VAL A 5 10.18 26.88 39.51
C VAL A 5 8.69 26.94 39.23
N GLU A 6 8.28 27.97 38.50
CA GLU A 6 6.91 28.19 38.03
C GLU A 6 6.59 27.26 36.85
N PRO A 7 5.48 26.49 36.87
CA PRO A 7 5.12 25.66 35.72
C PRO A 7 4.50 26.51 34.61
N ALA A 8 4.99 26.31 33.38
CA ALA A 8 4.57 27.01 32.18
C ALA A 8 3.07 26.80 31.85
N PRO A 9 2.41 27.79 31.21
CA PRO A 9 1.00 27.68 30.85
C PRO A 9 0.77 26.64 29.75
N SER A 10 0.00 25.61 30.08
CA SER A 10 -0.47 24.59 29.12
C SER A 10 -1.47 25.21 28.15
N THR A 11 -1.04 25.47 26.92
CA THR A 11 -1.93 25.83 25.81
C THR A 11 -2.94 24.69 25.59
N PRO A 12 -4.25 24.97 25.53
CA PRO A 12 -5.23 23.95 25.18
C PRO A 12 -4.98 23.50 23.74
N ARG A 13 -4.63 22.23 23.56
CA ARG A 13 -4.57 21.59 22.24
C ARG A 13 -6.00 21.57 21.71
N ILE A 14 -6.26 22.38 20.69
CA ILE A 14 -7.48 22.33 19.91
C ILE A 14 -7.60 20.87 19.44
N ALA A 15 -8.62 20.17 19.94
CA ALA A 15 -8.98 18.85 19.44
C ALA A 15 -9.55 19.07 18.04
N VAL A 16 -8.66 19.11 17.06
CA VAL A 16 -9.07 18.91 15.66
C VAL A 16 -9.44 17.45 15.61
N GLU A 17 -10.74 17.16 15.74
CA GLU A 17 -11.27 15.86 15.35
C GLU A 17 -10.78 15.64 13.91
N PRO A 18 -10.00 14.59 13.64
CA PRO A 18 -9.54 14.34 12.28
C PRO A 18 -10.80 14.15 11.45
N GLU A 19 -11.01 15.00 10.45
CA GLU A 19 -11.97 14.70 9.39
C GLU A 19 -11.47 13.42 8.74
N VAL A 20 -12.04 12.30 9.19
CA VAL A 20 -11.79 10.97 8.63
C VAL A 20 -12.46 10.99 7.27
N SER A 21 -11.69 11.37 6.25
CA SER A 21 -12.07 11.16 4.86
C SER A 21 -12.47 9.70 4.70
N ARG A 22 -13.66 9.49 4.11
CA ARG A 22 -14.20 8.15 3.87
C ARG A 22 -13.16 7.31 3.12
N PRO A 23 -12.94 6.05 3.49
CA PRO A 23 -11.92 5.22 2.87
C PRO A 23 -12.18 5.08 1.36
N LEU A 24 -11.15 5.41 0.57
CA LEU A 24 -11.11 5.25 -0.88
C LEU A 24 -10.86 3.76 -1.23
N TYR A 25 -11.85 2.88 -1.06
CA TYR A 25 -11.84 1.47 -1.52
C TYR A 25 -11.24 0.40 -0.54
N PRO A 26 -11.18 -0.90 -0.91
CA PRO A 26 -12.14 -1.89 -0.44
C PRO A 26 -11.40 -3.02 0.30
N CYS A 27 -11.08 -2.86 1.58
CA CYS A 27 -10.87 -4.03 2.47
C CYS A 27 -10.89 -3.69 3.97
N GLU A 28 -10.97 -2.41 4.36
CA GLU A 28 -11.26 -2.05 5.76
C GLU A 28 -12.76 -2.11 6.11
N CYS A 29 -13.61 -2.46 5.15
CA CYS A 29 -15.05 -2.59 5.37
C CYS A 29 -15.45 -3.84 6.18
N GLY A 30 -14.49 -4.73 6.49
CA GLY A 30 -14.74 -6.00 7.17
C GLY A 30 -15.51 -7.03 6.34
N ASN A 31 -15.73 -6.75 5.05
CA ASN A 31 -16.38 -7.68 4.12
C ASN A 31 -15.34 -8.56 3.43
N PRO A 32 -15.34 -9.90 3.64
CA PRO A 32 -14.42 -10.82 2.97
C PRO A 32 -14.57 -10.83 1.43
N ASP A 33 -15.71 -10.40 0.89
CA ASP A 33 -15.93 -10.29 -0.56
C ASP A 33 -15.19 -9.10 -1.21
N CYS A 34 -14.55 -8.23 -0.42
CA CYS A 34 -13.73 -7.13 -0.92
C CYS A 34 -12.23 -7.47 -1.04
N GLU A 35 -11.80 -8.61 -0.49
CA GLU A 35 -10.40 -9.06 -0.61
C GLU A 35 -10.12 -9.63 -2.01
N TRP A 36 -8.97 -9.27 -2.61
CA TRP A 36 -8.56 -9.88 -3.87
C TRP A 36 -8.20 -11.35 -3.70
N ARG A 37 -8.85 -12.22 -4.47
CA ARG A 37 -8.55 -13.66 -4.48
C ARG A 37 -7.53 -13.98 -5.56
N GLU A 38 -6.77 -15.05 -5.35
CA GLU A 38 -5.74 -15.49 -6.31
C GLU A 38 -6.31 -15.77 -7.71
N ALA A 39 -7.53 -16.32 -7.79
CA ALA A 39 -8.21 -16.57 -9.07
C ALA A 39 -8.55 -15.28 -9.84
N ASP A 40 -8.91 -14.20 -9.13
CA ASP A 40 -9.22 -12.91 -9.75
C ASP A 40 -7.94 -12.24 -10.29
N ILE A 41 -6.83 -12.42 -9.57
CA ILE A 41 -5.50 -11.93 -9.98
C ILE A 41 -4.93 -12.76 -11.15
N ASP A 42 -5.13 -14.08 -11.14
CA ASP A 42 -4.57 -14.99 -12.13
C ASP A 42 -5.02 -14.68 -13.55
N ASN A 43 -6.29 -14.28 -13.69
CA ASN A 43 -6.89 -13.85 -14.96
C ASN A 43 -6.26 -12.57 -15.54
N LEU A 44 -5.49 -11.82 -14.74
CA LEU A 44 -4.84 -10.57 -15.17
C LEU A 44 -3.40 -10.77 -15.66
N ILE A 45 -2.84 -11.96 -15.46
CA ILE A 45 -1.50 -12.33 -15.93
C ILE A 45 -1.61 -12.84 -17.37
N ASP A 46 -1.18 -12.02 -18.32
CA ASP A 46 -1.33 -12.25 -19.77
C ASP A 46 -0.51 -13.44 -20.34
N GLY A 47 0.28 -14.15 -19.52
CA GLY A 47 1.14 -15.27 -19.96
C GLY A 47 0.69 -16.64 -19.46
N GLU A 48 0.79 -17.68 -20.30
CA GLU A 48 0.45 -19.08 -19.96
C GLU A 48 1.62 -19.85 -19.26
N GLY A 49 2.70 -19.15 -18.93
CA GLY A 49 3.90 -19.76 -18.33
C GLY A 49 3.82 -19.95 -16.81
N PRO A 50 4.62 -20.87 -16.25
CA PRO A 50 4.73 -21.04 -14.80
C PRO A 50 5.58 -19.94 -14.13
N TRP A 51 6.12 -19.01 -14.92
CA TRP A 51 6.98 -17.93 -14.48
C TRP A 51 6.33 -16.58 -14.77
N VAL A 52 6.42 -15.67 -13.81
CA VAL A 52 5.98 -14.28 -13.92
C VAL A 52 7.18 -13.39 -13.66
N THR A 53 7.47 -12.45 -14.54
CA THR A 53 8.57 -11.50 -14.37
C THR A 53 8.22 -10.45 -13.33
N ASP A 54 9.23 -9.83 -12.71
CA ASP A 54 9.04 -8.70 -11.79
C ASP A 54 8.26 -7.53 -12.45
N ARG A 55 8.50 -7.31 -13.75
CA ARG A 55 7.77 -6.31 -14.54
C ARG A 55 6.29 -6.64 -14.65
N GLU A 56 5.95 -7.87 -15.05
CA GLU A 56 4.55 -8.31 -15.18
C GLU A 56 3.84 -8.27 -13.83
N LEU A 57 4.50 -8.74 -12.76
CA LEU A 57 3.96 -8.69 -11.40
C LEU A 57 3.57 -7.27 -11.00
N ARG A 58 4.43 -6.28 -11.23
CA ARG A 58 4.14 -4.86 -10.95
C ARG A 58 3.03 -4.30 -11.81
N GLN A 59 2.97 -4.68 -13.09
CA GLN A 59 1.88 -4.26 -13.98
C GLN A 59 0.53 -4.84 -13.54
N VAL A 60 0.49 -6.08 -13.08
CA VAL A 60 -0.73 -6.68 -12.54
C VAL A 60 -1.12 -6.02 -11.23
N ALA A 61 -0.18 -5.80 -10.30
CA ALA A 61 -0.47 -5.05 -9.07
C ALA A 61 -0.99 -3.63 -9.36
N GLN A 62 -0.48 -2.95 -10.39
CA GLN A 62 -0.99 -1.65 -10.84
C GLN A 62 -2.44 -1.75 -11.35
N LYS A 63 -2.74 -2.76 -12.20
CA LYS A 63 -4.09 -3.01 -12.73
C LYS A 63 -5.08 -3.31 -11.59
N VAL A 64 -4.68 -4.18 -10.66
CA VAL A 64 -5.49 -4.59 -9.49
C VAL A 64 -5.87 -3.40 -8.61
N LEU A 65 -4.94 -2.49 -8.39
CA LEU A 65 -5.16 -1.27 -7.61
C LEU A 65 -5.73 -0.09 -8.44
N ALA A 66 -6.05 -0.32 -9.71
CA ALA A 66 -6.58 0.68 -10.65
C ALA A 66 -5.74 1.99 -10.71
N LEU A 67 -4.42 1.87 -10.56
CA LEU A 67 -3.52 3.04 -10.55
C LEU A 67 -3.16 3.45 -11.98
N GLN A 68 -3.43 4.72 -12.34
CA GLN A 68 -3.04 5.28 -13.64
C GLN A 68 -1.52 5.41 -13.78
N GLU A 69 -0.85 5.80 -12.70
CA GLU A 69 0.60 5.92 -12.60
C GLU A 69 1.09 5.33 -11.27
N VAL A 70 2.35 4.90 -11.24
CA VAL A 70 2.97 4.27 -10.06
C VAL A 70 4.20 5.05 -9.60
N CYS A 71 4.27 5.27 -8.28
CA CYS A 71 5.34 6.02 -7.60
C CYS A 71 6.44 5.06 -7.09
N SER A 72 7.59 5.58 -6.66
CA SER A 72 8.64 4.74 -6.03
C SER A 72 8.15 4.01 -4.77
N PHE A 73 7.20 4.56 -4.01
CA PHE A 73 6.57 3.86 -2.88
C PHE A 73 5.77 2.64 -3.30
N PHE A 74 5.06 2.71 -4.43
CA PHE A 74 4.38 1.54 -4.96
C PHE A 74 5.41 0.46 -5.30
N HIS A 75 6.51 0.85 -5.93
CA HIS A 75 7.57 -0.09 -6.26
C HIS A 75 8.21 -0.73 -5.02
N ASP A 76 8.49 0.07 -3.99
CA ASP A 76 9.03 -0.39 -2.71
C ASP A 76 8.05 -1.31 -1.98
N HIS A 77 6.77 -0.95 -1.94
CA HIS A 77 5.72 -1.74 -1.32
C HIS A 77 5.59 -3.13 -1.95
N VAL A 78 5.49 -3.19 -3.28
CA VAL A 78 5.43 -4.48 -3.99
C VAL A 78 6.67 -5.31 -3.69
N SER A 79 7.86 -4.70 -3.68
CA SER A 79 9.11 -5.39 -3.32
C SER A 79 9.06 -5.95 -1.90
N ARG A 80 8.67 -5.14 -0.92
CA ARG A 80 8.54 -5.56 0.49
C ARG A 80 7.49 -6.65 0.68
N SER A 81 6.38 -6.59 -0.04
CA SER A 81 5.36 -7.65 -0.01
C SER A 81 5.95 -8.97 -0.51
N ILE A 82 6.74 -8.97 -1.58
CA ILE A 82 7.42 -10.18 -2.09
C ILE A 82 8.43 -10.73 -1.09
N GLU A 83 9.26 -9.85 -0.51
CA GLU A 83 10.34 -10.21 0.41
C GLU A 83 9.87 -10.90 1.69
N LYS A 84 8.58 -10.80 2.04
CA LYS A 84 7.99 -11.54 3.17
C LYS A 84 8.08 -13.06 3.02
N PHE A 85 8.09 -13.59 1.81
CA PHE A 85 8.04 -15.03 1.55
C PHE A 85 9.08 -15.53 0.54
N THR A 86 9.73 -14.65 -0.22
CA THR A 86 10.82 -15.05 -1.13
C THR A 86 11.81 -13.91 -1.38
N PRO A 87 13.11 -14.18 -1.63
CA PRO A 87 14.04 -13.15 -2.07
C PRO A 87 13.63 -12.53 -3.41
N LEU A 88 13.92 -11.24 -3.60
CA LEU A 88 13.69 -10.57 -4.88
C LEU A 88 14.46 -11.26 -6.02
N SER A 89 13.77 -11.48 -7.13
CA SER A 89 14.26 -12.19 -8.30
C SER A 89 13.76 -11.52 -9.58
N ARG A 90 14.42 -11.79 -10.71
CA ARG A 90 13.96 -11.32 -12.03
C ARG A 90 12.64 -11.97 -12.46
N ARG A 91 12.37 -13.17 -11.95
CA ARG A 91 11.15 -13.95 -12.21
C ARG A 91 10.78 -14.78 -10.99
N TYR A 92 9.49 -14.97 -10.81
CA TYR A 92 8.89 -15.73 -9.73
C TYR A 92 8.06 -16.86 -10.32
N THR A 93 7.89 -17.94 -9.56
CA THR A 93 6.89 -18.94 -9.94
C THR A 93 5.51 -18.30 -9.83
N ARG A 94 4.56 -18.77 -10.65
CA ARG A 94 3.20 -18.24 -10.67
C ARG A 94 2.53 -18.19 -9.29
N PRO A 95 2.60 -19.23 -8.43
CA PRO A 95 2.03 -19.18 -7.08
C PRO A 95 2.64 -18.07 -6.21
N VAL A 96 3.95 -17.87 -6.31
CA VAL A 96 4.67 -16.82 -5.57
C VAL A 96 4.25 -15.43 -6.05
N ALA A 97 4.05 -15.25 -7.36
CA ALA A 97 3.58 -13.98 -7.92
C ALA A 97 2.14 -13.66 -7.53
N LEU A 98 1.23 -14.65 -7.55
CA LEU A 98 -0.16 -14.47 -7.11
C LEU A 98 -0.22 -14.05 -5.64
N HIS A 99 0.54 -14.73 -4.79
CA HIS A 99 0.62 -14.40 -3.38
C HIS A 99 1.18 -12.99 -3.15
N ALA A 100 2.23 -12.59 -3.90
CA ALA A 100 2.79 -11.25 -3.87
C ALA A 100 1.77 -10.17 -4.18
N ILE A 101 1.02 -10.34 -5.28
CA ILE A 101 0.05 -9.35 -5.73
C ILE A 101 -1.10 -9.25 -4.75
N ARG A 102 -1.59 -10.37 -4.21
CA ARG A 102 -2.62 -10.38 -3.17
C ARG A 102 -2.14 -9.61 -1.94
N GLU A 103 -0.95 -9.94 -1.44
CA GLU A 103 -0.37 -9.27 -0.28
C GLU A 103 -0.18 -7.77 -0.54
N ALA A 104 0.42 -7.39 -1.67
CA ALA A 104 0.64 -5.99 -2.03
C ALA A 104 -0.68 -5.23 -2.15
N SER A 105 -1.69 -5.82 -2.78
CA SER A 105 -2.98 -5.16 -3.02
C SER A 105 -3.78 -4.97 -1.75
N ASN A 106 -3.77 -5.97 -0.86
CA ASN A 106 -4.51 -5.93 0.40
C ASN A 106 -3.85 -5.02 1.46
N THR A 107 -2.56 -4.71 1.31
CA THR A 107 -1.80 -3.90 2.28
C THR A 107 -1.36 -2.55 1.75
N TRP A 108 -1.76 -2.19 0.52
CA TRP A 108 -1.43 -0.89 -0.06
C TRP A 108 -2.35 0.19 0.50
N HIS A 109 -1.76 1.21 1.13
CA HIS A 109 -2.48 2.33 1.74
C HIS A 109 -2.25 3.67 1.00
N GLY A 110 -1.80 3.60 -0.26
CA GLY A 110 -1.40 4.78 -1.02
C GLY A 110 0.01 5.26 -0.69
N CYS A 111 0.51 6.24 -1.46
CA CYS A 111 1.77 6.89 -1.14
C CYS A 111 1.51 7.90 0.02
N PRO A 112 2.31 7.94 1.11
CA PRO A 112 2.08 8.85 2.22
C PRO A 112 2.13 10.31 1.76
N ALA A 113 1.11 11.11 2.14
CA ALA A 113 1.02 12.51 1.75
C ALA A 113 2.25 13.34 2.18
N GLU A 114 2.84 12.97 3.32
CA GLU A 114 4.05 13.60 3.87
C GLU A 114 5.30 13.40 2.99
N ILE A 115 5.32 12.35 2.15
CA ILE A 115 6.49 12.01 1.32
C ILE A 115 6.24 12.23 -0.18
N CYS A 116 5.00 12.13 -0.64
CA CYS A 116 4.65 12.39 -2.04
C CYS A 116 4.12 13.81 -2.32
N GLY A 117 3.91 14.65 -1.29
CA GLY A 117 3.36 16.01 -1.43
C GLY A 117 1.85 15.98 -1.70
N ALA A 118 1.00 16.74 -1.03
CA ALA A 118 1.02 18.20 -0.98
C ALA A 118 1.12 18.85 -2.37
N ALA A 119 0.40 18.32 -3.36
CA ALA A 119 -0.22 19.14 -4.39
C ALA A 119 -1.72 19.05 -4.06
N GLU A 120 -2.30 19.90 -3.23
CA GLU A 120 -2.69 21.30 -3.48
C GLU A 120 -2.96 21.92 -2.09
N SER A 121 -2.36 23.06 -1.73
CA SER A 121 -3.06 24.35 -1.80
C SER A 121 -2.04 25.47 -1.63
N ALA A 122 -1.74 26.16 -2.74
CA ALA A 122 -1.26 27.53 -2.79
C ALA A 122 -2.34 28.38 -3.44
#